data_AF-A0A7X7GR28-F1
#
_entry.id   AF-A0A7X7GR28-F1
#
_cell.length_a   1.000
_cell.length_b   1.000
_cell.length_c   1.000
_cell.angle_alpha   90.00
_cell.angle_beta   90.00
_cell.angle_gamma   90.00
#
_symmetry.space_group_name_H-M   'P 1'
#
loop_
_entity.id
_entity.type
_entity.pdbx_description
1 polymer ?
#
loop_
_entity_poly.entity_id
_entity_poly.type
_entity_poly.pdbx_seq_one_letter_code
_entity_poly.pdbx_strand_id
1 'polypeptide(L)'
;MTELDLQGVPECTRCGACCFSQAPDYLRVFGNDYERLGDDAARLTHFIENRAFLRLEDGRCAALTFDVPTEQFLCSVYERRPDVCRALERGSGHCAAERAEKAERPLAVIRRARAHPAP
;
A
#
# COMPACT_ATOMS: atom_id res chain seq x y z
N MET A 1 14.36 -25.09 2.28
CA MET A 1 14.08 -24.15 3.37
C MET A 1 15.35 -23.34 3.56
N THR A 2 15.53 -22.35 2.69
CA THR A 2 16.75 -21.53 2.61
C THR A 2 16.75 -20.50 3.74
N GLU A 3 17.92 -19.95 4.08
CA GLU A 3 18.13 -18.96 5.15
C GLU A 3 17.23 -17.70 5.09
N LEU A 4 16.47 -17.50 4.00
CA LEU A 4 15.41 -16.48 3.91
C LEU A 4 14.18 -16.76 4.80
N ASP A 5 13.97 -18.00 5.27
CA ASP A 5 12.86 -18.35 6.17
C ASP A 5 13.10 -17.94 7.64
N LEU A 6 14.31 -17.45 7.99
CA LEU A 6 14.66 -17.05 9.36
C LEU A 6 14.34 -15.59 9.69
N GLN A 7 13.82 -14.82 8.73
CA GLN A 7 13.31 -13.48 8.98
C GLN A 7 11.79 -13.55 8.96
N GLY A 8 11.17 -13.43 10.14
CA GLY A 8 9.72 -13.41 10.26
C GLY A 8 9.06 -12.40 9.31
N VAL A 9 7.77 -12.59 9.04
CA VAL A 9 7.00 -11.68 8.17
C VAL A 9 7.26 -10.23 8.60
N PRO A 10 7.69 -9.32 7.72
CA PRO A 10 7.99 -7.94 8.13
C PRO A 10 6.72 -7.20 8.56
N GLU A 11 6.88 -6.17 9.41
CA GLU A 11 5.82 -5.22 9.68
C GLU A 11 5.34 -4.55 8.39
N CYS A 12 4.03 -4.28 8.29
CA CYS A 12 3.46 -3.64 7.10
C CYS A 12 4.10 -2.25 6.86
N THR A 13 4.46 -1.53 7.93
CA THR A 13 5.14 -0.24 7.86
C THR A 13 6.58 -0.34 7.37
N ARG A 14 7.16 -1.55 7.30
CA ARG A 14 8.50 -1.79 6.76
C ARG A 14 8.46 -2.34 5.35
N CYS A 15 7.49 -3.19 5.01
CA CYS A 15 7.43 -3.80 3.69
C CYS A 15 6.64 -2.98 2.67
N GLY A 16 5.48 -2.41 3.02
CA GLY A 16 4.63 -1.62 2.13
C GLY A 16 4.12 -2.31 0.85
N ALA A 17 4.47 -3.57 0.57
CA ALA A 17 4.37 -4.20 -0.75
C ALA A 17 2.96 -4.14 -1.38
N CYS A 18 1.92 -4.47 -0.60
CA CYS A 18 0.53 -4.44 -1.05
C CYS A 18 -0.02 -3.04 -1.36
N CYS A 19 0.69 -1.98 -0.97
CA CYS A 19 0.32 -0.61 -1.30
C CYS A 19 0.84 -0.17 -2.67
N PHE A 20 1.55 -1.04 -3.41
CA PHE A 20 2.07 -0.76 -4.73
C PHE A 20 1.35 -1.55 -5.82
N SER A 21 1.01 -0.90 -6.93
CA SER A 21 0.49 -1.54 -8.14
C SER A 21 0.58 -0.59 -9.33
N GLN A 22 0.52 -1.12 -10.55
CA GLN A 22 0.32 -0.35 -11.77
C GLN A 22 -1.09 -0.52 -12.34
N ALA A 23 -1.84 -1.50 -11.83
CA ALA A 23 -3.19 -1.78 -12.32
C ALA A 23 -4.17 -0.74 -11.73
N PRO A 24 -4.89 0.03 -12.57
CA PRO A 24 -5.79 1.09 -12.10
C PRO A 24 -6.98 0.52 -11.30
N ASP A 25 -7.37 -0.72 -11.55
CA ASP A 25 -8.47 -1.44 -10.91
C ASP A 25 -8.03 -2.31 -9.71
N TYR A 26 -6.80 -2.13 -9.21
CA TYR A 26 -6.19 -3.00 -8.20
C TYR A 26 -6.92 -3.05 -6.85
N LEU A 27 -7.45 -1.92 -6.37
CA LEU A 27 -8.03 -1.78 -5.03
C LEU A 27 -9.48 -1.32 -5.12
N ARG A 28 -10.41 -2.27 -5.27
CA ARG A 28 -11.84 -1.99 -5.34
C ARG A 28 -12.35 -1.37 -4.03
N VAL A 29 -13.15 -0.30 -4.16
CA VAL A 29 -13.84 0.38 -3.06
C VAL A 29 -15.35 0.21 -3.23
N PHE A 30 -16.00 -0.44 -2.26
CA PHE A 30 -17.46 -0.59 -2.21
C PHE A 30 -18.12 0.63 -1.56
N GLY A 31 -19.45 0.73 -1.63
CA GLY A 31 -20.18 1.91 -1.13
C GLY A 31 -19.92 2.20 0.35
N ASN A 32 -19.93 1.16 1.20
CA ASN A 32 -19.61 1.26 2.63
C ASN A 32 -18.17 1.73 2.88
N ASP A 33 -17.21 1.29 2.04
CA ASP A 33 -15.82 1.75 2.13
C ASP A 33 -15.68 3.19 1.66
N TYR A 34 -16.42 3.57 0.62
CA TYR A 34 -16.43 4.93 0.10
C TYR A 34 -16.94 5.91 1.17
N GLU A 35 -18.05 5.57 1.83
CA GLU A 35 -18.57 6.33 2.97
C GLU A 35 -17.57 6.37 4.14
N ARG A 36 -16.91 5.24 4.44
CA ARG A 36 -15.89 5.16 5.50
C ARG A 36 -14.69 6.06 5.25
N LEU A 37 -14.29 6.24 3.97
CA LEU A 37 -13.22 7.17 3.60
C LEU A 37 -13.60 8.63 3.90
N GLY A 38 -14.89 8.99 3.95
CA GLY A 38 -15.36 10.33 4.29
C GLY A 38 -14.82 11.39 3.34
N ASP A 39 -14.36 12.51 3.89
CA ASP A 39 -13.85 13.66 3.11
C ASP A 39 -12.67 13.30 2.19
N ASP A 40 -11.94 12.23 2.49
CA ASP A 40 -10.83 11.76 1.66
C ASP A 40 -11.29 10.95 0.43
N ALA A 41 -12.55 10.51 0.37
CA ALA A 41 -13.03 9.60 -0.68
C ALA A 41 -12.82 10.19 -2.09
N ALA A 42 -13.18 11.46 -2.29
CA ALA A 42 -13.04 12.13 -3.59
C ALA A 42 -11.56 12.22 -4.04
N ARG A 43 -10.64 12.43 -3.11
CA ARG A 43 -9.19 12.53 -3.37
C ARG A 43 -8.58 11.15 -3.61
N LEU A 44 -8.93 10.19 -2.78
CA LEU A 44 -8.31 8.86 -2.72
C LEU A 44 -8.88 7.86 -3.71
N THR A 45 -10.00 8.16 -4.37
CA THR A 45 -10.63 7.23 -5.32
C THR A 45 -10.66 7.79 -6.74
N HIS A 46 -10.79 6.90 -7.70
CA HIS A 46 -11.23 7.20 -9.06
C HIS A 46 -12.30 6.19 -9.47
N PHE A 47 -13.03 6.49 -10.55
CA PHE A 47 -14.05 5.60 -11.08
C PHE A 47 -13.62 5.03 -12.44
N ILE A 48 -13.78 3.72 -12.59
CA ILE A 48 -13.77 3.03 -13.89
C ILE A 48 -15.21 2.59 -14.10
N GLU A 49 -15.87 3.18 -15.10
CA GLU A 49 -17.33 3.09 -15.26
C GLU A 49 -18.06 3.49 -13.97
N ASN A 50 -18.88 2.60 -13.41
CA ASN A 50 -19.64 2.82 -12.17
C ASN A 50 -18.95 2.25 -10.92
N ARG A 51 -17.65 1.93 -11.01
CA ARG A 51 -16.89 1.28 -9.94
C ARG A 51 -15.78 2.18 -9.43
N ALA A 52 -15.82 2.50 -8.13
CA ALA A 52 -14.74 3.17 -7.41
C ALA A 52 -13.55 2.25 -7.10
N PHE A 53 -12.34 2.78 -7.26
CA PHE A 53 -11.08 2.13 -6.89
C PHE A 53 -10.19 3.13 -6.18
N LEU A 54 -9.29 2.68 -5.28
CA LEU A 54 -8.27 3.56 -4.73
C LEU A 54 -7.33 4.01 -5.85
N ARG A 55 -7.06 5.32 -5.87
CA ARG A 55 -6.12 5.95 -6.79
C ARG A 55 -4.71 5.46 -6.50
N LEU A 56 -3.98 5.17 -7.57
CA LEU A 56 -2.55 4.90 -7.54
C LEU A 56 -1.82 6.07 -8.20
N GLU A 57 -0.85 6.63 -7.49
CA GLU A 57 0.01 7.73 -7.92
C GLU A 57 1.45 7.22 -7.89
N ASP A 58 2.20 7.40 -8.98
CA ASP A 58 3.57 6.88 -9.11
C ASP A 58 3.73 5.39 -8.72
N GLY A 59 2.74 4.58 -9.09
CA GLY A 59 2.73 3.14 -8.82
C GLY A 59 2.45 2.73 -7.37
N ARG A 60 1.96 3.65 -6.52
CA ARG A 60 1.56 3.38 -5.13
C ARG A 60 0.21 4.00 -4.78
N CYS A 61 -0.47 3.43 -3.80
CA CYS A 61 -1.72 3.96 -3.28
C CYS A 61 -1.59 5.43 -2.88
N ALA A 62 -2.54 6.28 -3.28
CA ALA A 62 -2.56 7.71 -2.96
C ALA A 62 -2.70 8.00 -1.45
N ALA A 63 -3.12 7.01 -0.66
CA ALA A 63 -3.12 7.10 0.80
C ALA A 63 -1.75 6.78 1.43
N LEU A 64 -0.81 6.21 0.68
CA LEU A 64 0.48 5.77 1.18
C LEU A 64 1.45 6.96 1.30
N THR A 65 1.89 7.20 2.52
CA THR A 65 2.96 8.15 2.87
C THR A 65 4.24 7.39 3.18
N PHE A 66 5.38 7.95 2.82
CA PHE A 66 6.69 7.42 3.22
C PHE A 66 7.36 8.42 4.16
N ASP A 67 7.54 8.01 5.41
CA ASP A 67 8.28 8.77 6.41
C ASP A 67 9.79 8.55 6.20
N VAL A 68 10.46 9.56 5.67
CA VAL A 68 11.88 9.50 5.31
C VAL A 68 12.79 9.27 6.54
N PRO A 69 12.62 10.00 7.67
CA PRO A 69 13.50 9.84 8.83
C PRO A 69 13.49 8.43 9.42
N THR A 70 12.32 7.78 9.49
CA THR A 70 12.22 6.43 10.06
C THR A 70 12.19 5.32 9.00
N GLU A 71 12.18 5.66 7.72
CA GLU A 71 12.01 4.76 6.57
C GLU A 71 10.77 3.86 6.72
N GLN A 72 9.63 4.48 7.00
CA GLN A 72 8.36 3.77 7.22
C GLN A 72 7.28 4.14 6.20
N PHE A 73 6.52 3.13 5.79
CA PHE A 73 5.33 3.23 4.96
C PHE A 73 4.09 3.37 5.84
N LEU A 74 3.44 4.53 5.82
CA LEU A 74 2.30 4.86 6.67
C LEU A 74 1.05 5.15 5.83
N CYS A 75 -0.10 4.59 6.23
CA CYS A 75 -1.37 4.89 5.58
C CYS A 75 -2.02 6.11 6.23
N SER A 76 -2.23 7.18 5.46
CA SER A 76 -2.90 8.40 5.93
C SER A 76 -4.36 8.18 6.38
N VAL A 77 -4.97 7.06 5.99
CA VAL A 77 -6.34 6.69 6.37
C VAL A 77 -6.40 5.34 7.08
N TYR A 78 -5.37 4.97 7.87
CA TYR A 78 -5.23 3.63 8.46
C TYR A 78 -6.51 3.12 9.18
N GLU A 79 -7.15 3.97 9.98
CA GLU A 79 -8.39 3.63 10.69
C GLU A 79 -9.63 3.60 9.77
N ARG A 80 -9.59 4.30 8.64
CA ARG A 80 -10.68 4.37 7.65
C ARG A 80 -10.44 3.50 6.42
N ARG A 81 -9.45 2.60 6.47
CA ARG A 81 -9.08 1.72 5.35
C ARG A 81 -10.31 0.99 4.77
N PRO A 82 -10.42 0.90 3.43
CA PRO A 82 -11.38 0.03 2.78
C PRO A 82 -11.21 -1.43 3.18
N ASP A 83 -12.27 -2.23 3.03
CA ASP A 83 -12.31 -3.64 3.40
C ASP A 83 -11.24 -4.44 2.65
N VAL A 84 -10.96 -4.13 1.38
CA VAL A 84 -9.88 -4.78 0.60
C VAL A 84 -8.50 -4.64 1.28
N CYS A 85 -8.24 -3.53 1.95
CA CYS A 85 -6.99 -3.30 2.69
C CYS A 85 -7.01 -3.93 4.09
N ARG A 86 -8.18 -4.00 4.76
CA ARG A 86 -8.34 -4.63 6.08
C ARG A 86 -8.30 -6.15 6.01
N ALA A 87 -8.86 -6.73 4.96
CA ALA A 87 -8.93 -8.17 4.75
C ALA A 87 -7.57 -8.80 4.40
N LEU A 88 -6.58 -7.99 3.99
CA LEU A 88 -5.25 -8.49 3.72
C LEU A 88 -4.49 -8.77 5.03
N GLU A 89 -4.58 -10.01 5.48
CA GLU A 89 -3.91 -10.46 6.70
C GLU A 89 -2.40 -10.60 6.52
N ARG A 90 -1.63 -10.01 7.44
CA ARG A 90 -0.16 -10.11 7.47
C ARG A 90 0.25 -11.57 7.64
N GLY A 91 1.08 -12.05 6.71
CA GLY A 91 1.59 -13.43 6.74
C GLY A 91 0.69 -14.44 6.03
N SER A 92 -0.49 -14.04 5.57
CA SER A 92 -1.32 -14.87 4.69
C SER A 92 -0.64 -15.16 3.35
N GLY A 93 -1.18 -16.13 2.60
CA GLY A 93 -0.72 -16.43 1.24
C GLY A 93 -0.82 -15.22 0.29
N HIS A 94 -1.85 -14.38 0.45
CA HIS A 94 -1.98 -13.13 -0.30
C HIS A 94 -0.86 -12.16 0.07
N CYS A 95 -0.55 -12.01 1.36
CA CYS A 95 0.58 -11.19 1.82
C CYS A 95 1.92 -11.71 1.28
N ALA A 96 2.11 -13.04 1.22
CA ALA A 96 3.30 -13.65 0.65
C ALA A 96 3.41 -13.38 -0.86
N ALA A 97 2.32 -13.52 -1.62
CA ALA A 97 2.27 -13.25 -3.05
C ALA A 97 2.60 -11.77 -3.36
N GLU A 98 1.99 -10.85 -2.61
CA GLU A 98 2.25 -9.42 -2.72
C GLU A 98 3.72 -9.08 -2.48
N ARG A 99 4.35 -9.65 -1.44
CA ARG A 99 5.79 -9.47 -1.21
C ARG A 99 6.63 -10.07 -2.33
N ALA A 100 6.32 -11.29 -2.77
CA ALA A 100 7.08 -11.98 -3.80
C ALA A 100 7.06 -11.23 -5.15
N GLU A 101 5.91 -10.68 -5.52
CA GLU A 101 5.75 -9.97 -6.79
C GLU A 101 6.28 -8.52 -6.71
N LYS A 102 6.16 -7.86 -5.54
CA LYS A 102 6.26 -6.40 -5.48
C LYS A 102 7.36 -5.85 -4.59
N ALA A 103 8.19 -6.68 -3.96
CA ALA A 103 9.22 -6.25 -3.01
C ALA A 103 10.17 -5.15 -3.53
N GLU A 104 10.52 -5.16 -4.82
CA GLU A 104 11.42 -4.13 -5.38
C GLU A 104 10.80 -2.72 -5.42
N ARG A 105 9.47 -2.61 -5.47
CA ARG A 105 8.77 -1.31 -5.55
C ARG A 105 8.98 -0.43 -4.30
N PRO A 106 8.72 -0.91 -3.07
CA PRO A 106 9.05 -0.18 -1.84
C PRO A 106 10.57 -0.01 -1.65
N LEU A 107 11.39 -0.99 -2.04
CA LEU A 107 12.85 -0.86 -1.97
C LEU A 107 13.37 0.28 -2.85
N ALA A 108 12.80 0.51 -4.02
CA ALA A 108 13.14 1.65 -4.87
C ALA A 108 12.84 2.99 -4.20
N VAL A 109 11.74 3.10 -3.44
CA VAL A 109 11.41 4.31 -2.67
C VAL A 109 12.46 4.58 -1.60
N ILE A 110 12.85 3.56 -0.83
CA ILE A 110 13.88 3.67 0.22
C ILE A 110 15.23 4.07 -0.40
N ARG A 111 15.65 3.38 -1.47
CA ARG A 111 16.91 3.70 -2.18
C ARG A 111 16.93 5.14 -2.69
N ARG A 112 15.81 5.62 -3.26
CA ARG A 112 15.69 7.00 -3.74
C ARG A 112 15.78 8.02 -2.60
N ALA A 113 15.11 7.76 -1.48
CA ALA A 113 15.14 8.65 -0.31
C ALA A 113 16.55 8.75 0.30
N ARG A 114 17.27 7.62 0.38
CA ARG A 114 18.68 7.61 0.84
C ARG A 114 19.63 8.35 -0.11
N ALA A 115 19.38 8.27 -1.42
CA ALA A 115 20.19 8.97 -2.41
C ALA A 115 19.95 10.49 -2.45
N HIS A 116 18.77 10.94 -2.03
CA HIS A 116 18.38 12.35 -2.01
C HIS A 116 17.79 12.70 -0.63
N PRO A 117 18.61 12.74 0.42
CA PRO A 117 18.14 13.19 1.73
C PRO A 117 17.64 14.63 1.59
N ALA A 118 16.51 14.94 2.23
CA ALA A 118 16.05 16.31 2.34
C ALA A 118 17.16 17.16 2.99
N PRO A 119 17.34 18.43 2.58
CA PRO A 119 18.37 19.31 3.12
C PRO A 119 18.23 19.55 4.63
#